data_AF-A0AA89AQ93-F1
#
_entry.id   AF-A0AA89AQ93-F1
#
_cell.length_a   1.000
_cell.length_b   1.000
_cell.length_c   1.000
_cell.angle_alpha   90.00
_cell.angle_beta   90.00
_cell.angle_gamma   90.00
#
_symmetry.space_group_name_H-M   'P 1'
#
loop_
_entity.id
_entity.type
_entity.pdbx_description
1 polymer ?
#
loop_
_entity_poly.entity_id
_entity_poly.type
_entity_poly.pdbx_seq_one_letter_code
_entity_poly.pdbx_strand_id
1 'polypeptide(L)'
;MYPSATAAYPSMQSSGSGFSIGGAVGSWPGLDAMSISQQAEVAKKAIHESVRRLKETHGRTTASLTRTGENLSASLLNASALEISLAVAGEKFIFMQKLRDFVSVMCDFLQDKAFLIEELESQMQKLNKERAVAIIDRRAADNDDEMMEIEAAVSAAMLVYSKSGSNTSVEAAKSAAHAAFAVTRKSRNLPVELDEFGRDVNRQQRMDMTRRAEARQRRKARSDSRRMSSMQTDGTQQRIEGESSTDESDSESTAYKSNRDRLLQFAEKSFSDAADEYSQLSMVKEKLERWKKDYFSSYSDAYMSLSVPEIFSPYVRLELLKWDPLHEDSDFINMKWYFLYLQNFRHSLLFTYGLPEDESTISQDDADANLVPALVEKVAIPILHHEIAHCWDTLSTRQTKFAVSATHLVFSYVPLSSKALGELVAVLRDRLADAVANLMVPTWSTLVMNAVPDAARVAACRFGMSVRLMKNICLWNKILSMPVLEKLALDELLSGKIIPHLRSIQANIHDAVTRAERIIASVSGVWSGPGVTREHSPKMQPLVDYLLILGKILEKKHVSGATGTGDCGLARRLKKMLVELNEYDHARAISRTFNLKEAL
;
A
#
# COMPACT_ATOMS: atom_id res chain seq x y z
N MET A 1 -39.19 -7.09 35.42
CA MET A 1 -40.50 -7.42 34.82
C MET A 1 -40.29 -8.58 33.87
N TYR A 2 -40.54 -9.80 34.34
CA TYR A 2 -40.55 -11.02 33.51
C TYR A 2 -42.01 -11.46 33.37
N PRO A 3 -42.47 -11.89 32.18
CA PRO A 3 -43.77 -12.54 32.06
C PRO A 3 -43.63 -14.00 32.52
N SER A 4 -44.34 -14.34 33.59
CA SER A 4 -44.47 -15.69 34.12
C SER A 4 -45.43 -16.49 33.23
N ALA A 5 -44.89 -17.38 32.39
CA ALA A 5 -45.70 -18.37 31.68
C ALA A 5 -46.05 -19.52 32.64
N THR A 6 -47.25 -19.46 33.21
CA THR A 6 -47.85 -20.53 34.01
C THR A 6 -48.18 -21.72 33.11
N ALA A 7 -47.37 -22.77 33.16
CA ALA A 7 -47.73 -24.08 32.63
C ALA A 7 -48.72 -24.74 33.59
N ALA A 8 -49.98 -24.80 33.20
CA ALA A 8 -51.03 -25.51 33.90
C ALA A 8 -50.78 -27.02 33.80
N TYR A 9 -50.43 -27.65 34.91
CA TYR A 9 -50.54 -29.10 35.06
C TYR A 9 -52.03 -29.47 35.09
N PRO A 10 -52.53 -30.41 34.28
CA PRO A 10 -53.84 -30.99 34.52
C PRO A 10 -53.74 -31.82 35.80
N SER A 11 -54.42 -31.40 36.86
CA SER A 11 -54.64 -32.22 38.03
C SER A 11 -55.31 -33.52 37.60
N MET A 12 -54.57 -34.64 37.61
CA MET A 12 -55.19 -35.95 37.61
C MET A 12 -55.98 -36.06 38.92
N GLN A 13 -57.28 -35.82 38.84
CA GLN A 13 -58.22 -36.24 39.88
C GLN A 13 -58.08 -37.76 40.01
N SER A 14 -57.42 -38.19 41.08
CA SER A 14 -57.56 -39.53 41.62
C SER A 14 -58.99 -39.66 42.13
N SER A 15 -59.93 -39.95 41.22
CA SER A 15 -61.20 -40.53 41.60
C SER A 15 -60.90 -41.97 42.02
N GLY A 16 -60.63 -42.15 43.31
CA GLY A 16 -60.67 -43.45 43.96
C GLY A 16 -62.07 -44.03 43.85
N SER A 17 -62.41 -44.63 42.70
CA SER A 17 -63.54 -45.53 42.60
C SER A 17 -63.12 -46.83 43.28
N GLY A 18 -63.43 -46.94 44.57
CA GLY A 18 -63.38 -48.21 45.27
C GLY A 18 -64.14 -49.24 44.43
N PHE A 19 -63.41 -50.25 43.93
CA PHE A 19 -64.04 -51.41 43.32
C PHE A 19 -64.74 -52.18 44.43
N SER A 20 -66.00 -51.81 44.68
CA SER A 20 -66.95 -52.66 45.37
C SER A 20 -67.08 -53.94 44.54
N ILE A 21 -66.57 -55.05 45.09
CA ILE A 21 -67.02 -56.40 44.74
C ILE A 21 -68.43 -56.54 45.32
N GLY A 22 -69.34 -55.70 44.83
CA GLY A 22 -70.75 -55.74 45.13
C GLY A 22 -71.40 -56.49 43.99
N GLY A 23 -71.71 -57.76 44.22
CA GLY A 23 -72.60 -58.50 43.34
C GLY A 23 -73.89 -57.70 43.16
N ALA A 24 -74.08 -57.12 41.99
CA ALA A 24 -75.38 -56.65 41.57
C ALA A 24 -76.22 -57.90 41.29
N VAL A 25 -76.87 -58.40 42.34
CA VAL A 25 -78.05 -59.26 42.20
C VAL A 25 -79.14 -58.35 41.64
N GLY A 26 -79.16 -58.23 40.31
CA GLY A 26 -80.38 -57.86 39.62
C GLY A 26 -81.40 -58.94 39.96
N SER A 27 -82.54 -58.55 40.51
CA SER A 27 -83.67 -59.44 40.73
C SER A 27 -84.12 -60.02 39.38
N TRP A 28 -83.97 -61.33 39.18
CA TRP A 28 -84.58 -62.02 38.02
C TRP A 28 -85.93 -62.60 38.48
N PRO A 29 -87.07 -62.19 37.91
CA PRO A 29 -88.34 -62.81 38.22
C PRO A 29 -88.41 -64.19 37.55
N GLY A 30 -88.56 -65.25 38.36
CA GLY A 30 -88.96 -66.59 37.90
C GLY A 30 -87.86 -67.66 37.97
N LEU A 31 -87.56 -68.16 39.18
CA LEU A 31 -86.70 -69.34 39.40
C LEU A 31 -87.47 -70.62 39.78
N ASP A 32 -88.77 -70.53 40.07
CA ASP A 32 -89.57 -71.67 40.59
C ASP A 32 -90.13 -72.62 39.52
N ALA A 33 -89.59 -72.62 38.30
CA ALA A 33 -90.03 -73.50 37.22
C ALA A 33 -88.88 -74.08 36.38
N MET A 34 -87.69 -74.26 36.96
CA MET A 34 -86.52 -74.78 36.22
C MET A 34 -85.92 -76.03 36.87
N SER A 35 -85.55 -77.03 36.06
CA SER A 35 -84.93 -78.28 36.53
C SER A 35 -83.47 -78.07 36.99
N ILE A 36 -82.93 -78.97 37.83
CA ILE A 36 -81.54 -78.90 38.33
C ILE A 36 -80.51 -78.79 37.18
N SER A 37 -80.78 -79.43 36.04
CA SER A 37 -79.99 -79.31 34.81
C SER A 37 -79.98 -77.88 34.24
N GLN A 38 -81.13 -77.20 34.27
CA GLN A 38 -81.28 -75.83 33.78
C GLN A 38 -80.63 -74.82 34.73
N GLN A 39 -80.70 -75.02 36.06
CA GLN A 39 -79.96 -74.21 37.04
C GLN A 39 -78.44 -74.36 36.89
N ALA A 40 -77.94 -75.58 36.64
CA ALA A 40 -76.52 -75.83 36.37
C ALA A 40 -76.04 -75.16 35.07
N GLU A 41 -76.86 -75.13 34.00
CA GLU A 41 -76.51 -74.41 32.78
C GLU A 41 -76.57 -72.88 32.94
N VAL A 42 -77.50 -72.34 33.72
CA VAL A 42 -77.52 -70.91 34.07
C VAL A 42 -76.29 -70.53 34.88
N ALA A 43 -75.90 -71.33 35.88
CA ALA A 43 -74.69 -71.12 36.67
C ALA A 43 -73.42 -71.22 35.81
N LYS A 44 -73.34 -72.21 34.92
CA LYS A 44 -72.24 -72.37 33.96
C LYS A 44 -72.14 -71.20 33.00
N LYS A 45 -73.26 -70.68 32.48
CA LYS A 45 -73.31 -69.45 31.68
C LYS A 45 -72.86 -68.22 32.48
N ALA A 46 -73.32 -68.07 33.72
CA ALA A 46 -72.91 -66.97 34.61
C ALA A 46 -71.41 -67.00 34.92
N ILE A 47 -70.85 -68.19 35.14
CA ILE A 47 -69.40 -68.38 35.33
C ILE A 47 -68.65 -68.06 34.04
N HIS A 48 -69.07 -68.57 32.87
CA HIS A 48 -68.46 -68.22 31.59
C HIS A 48 -68.48 -66.72 31.32
N GLU A 49 -69.58 -66.04 31.64
CA GLU A 49 -69.73 -64.60 31.49
C GLU A 49 -68.87 -63.82 32.49
N SER A 50 -68.72 -64.32 33.72
CA SER A 50 -67.79 -63.74 34.70
C SER A 50 -66.32 -63.88 34.26
N VAL A 51 -65.93 -65.04 33.71
CA VAL A 51 -64.58 -65.29 33.17
C VAL A 51 -64.34 -64.46 31.92
N ARG A 52 -65.35 -64.29 31.06
CA ARG A 52 -65.29 -63.42 29.88
C ARG A 52 -65.05 -61.97 30.29
N ARG A 53 -65.85 -61.45 31.24
CA ARG A 53 -65.67 -60.10 31.79
C ARG A 53 -64.31 -59.93 32.45
N LEU A 54 -63.86 -60.91 33.23
CA LEU A 54 -62.55 -60.87 33.90
C LEU A 54 -61.40 -60.80 32.88
N LYS A 55 -61.45 -61.62 31.81
CA LYS A 55 -60.47 -61.58 30.70
C LYS A 55 -60.49 -60.24 29.98
N GLU A 56 -61.67 -59.67 29.75
CA GLU A 56 -61.84 -58.38 29.11
C GLU A 56 -61.31 -57.22 29.97
N THR A 57 -61.59 -57.23 31.28
CA THR A 57 -61.01 -56.28 32.24
C THR A 57 -59.51 -56.45 32.33
N HIS A 58 -59.00 -57.69 32.46
CA HIS A 58 -57.56 -57.94 32.50
C HIS A 58 -56.88 -57.41 31.24
N GLY A 59 -57.40 -57.70 30.04
CA GLY A 59 -56.88 -57.15 28.78
C GLY A 59 -56.87 -55.62 28.75
N ARG A 60 -57.92 -54.96 29.25
CA ARG A 60 -57.94 -53.49 29.40
C ARG A 60 -56.89 -52.99 30.39
N THR A 61 -56.74 -53.63 31.54
CA THR A 61 -55.75 -53.24 32.55
C THR A 61 -54.33 -53.43 32.04
N THR A 62 -54.05 -54.53 31.33
CA THR A 62 -52.75 -54.80 30.72
C THR A 62 -52.43 -53.79 29.63
N ALA A 63 -53.39 -53.47 28.75
CA ALA A 63 -53.22 -52.44 27.72
C ALA A 63 -53.07 -51.02 28.31
N SER A 64 -53.76 -50.72 29.41
CA SER A 64 -53.57 -49.48 30.15
C SER A 64 -52.19 -49.43 30.80
N LEU A 65 -51.72 -50.54 31.38
CA LEU A 65 -50.41 -50.65 32.01
C LEU A 65 -49.28 -50.47 31.00
N THR A 66 -49.38 -51.11 29.83
CA THR A 66 -48.40 -50.92 28.75
C THR A 66 -48.38 -49.47 28.27
N ARG A 67 -49.55 -48.85 28.05
CA ARG A 67 -49.64 -47.44 27.66
C ARG A 67 -49.05 -46.50 28.70
N THR A 68 -49.29 -46.76 29.99
CA THR A 68 -48.67 -45.97 31.07
C THR A 68 -47.16 -46.20 31.14
N GLY A 69 -46.68 -47.42 30.88
CA GLY A 69 -45.25 -47.73 30.80
C GLY A 69 -44.56 -47.01 29.64
N GLU A 70 -45.18 -46.98 28.47
CA GLU A 70 -44.71 -46.23 27.29
C GLU A 70 -44.68 -44.73 27.56
N ASN A 71 -45.75 -44.17 28.14
CA ASN A 71 -45.80 -42.75 28.52
C ASN A 71 -44.74 -42.38 29.56
N LEU A 72 -44.49 -43.25 30.55
CA LEU A 72 -43.45 -43.04 31.56
C LEU A 72 -42.06 -43.07 30.92
N SER A 73 -41.80 -44.05 30.04
CA SER A 73 -40.55 -44.15 29.28
C SER A 73 -40.31 -42.90 28.43
N ALA A 74 -41.32 -42.44 27.67
CA ALA A 74 -41.24 -41.22 26.88
C ALA A 74 -41.00 -39.98 27.75
N SER A 75 -41.64 -39.90 28.92
CA SER A 75 -41.44 -38.79 29.86
C SER A 75 -40.03 -38.79 30.47
N LEU A 76 -39.48 -39.96 30.79
CA LEU A 76 -38.11 -40.10 31.28
C LEU A 76 -37.08 -39.70 30.21
N LEU A 77 -37.28 -40.09 28.95
CA LEU A 77 -36.45 -39.66 27.83
C LEU A 77 -36.52 -38.15 27.61
N ASN A 78 -37.70 -37.55 27.74
CA ASN A 78 -37.85 -36.10 27.65
C ASN A 78 -37.17 -35.38 28.82
N ALA A 79 -37.28 -35.91 30.04
CA ALA A 79 -36.63 -35.35 31.21
C ALA A 79 -35.10 -35.36 31.06
N SER A 80 -34.51 -36.48 30.61
CA SER A 80 -33.07 -36.57 30.38
C SER A 80 -32.61 -35.66 29.23
N ALA A 81 -33.40 -35.52 28.16
CA ALA A 81 -33.11 -34.58 27.08
C ALA A 81 -33.12 -33.11 27.57
N LEU A 82 -34.06 -32.75 28.44
CA LEU A 82 -34.12 -31.42 29.05
C LEU A 82 -32.95 -31.17 30.01
N GLU A 83 -32.53 -32.16 30.80
CA GLU A 83 -31.35 -32.05 31.67
C GLU A 83 -30.07 -31.80 30.87
N ILE A 84 -29.86 -32.52 29.76
CA ILE A 84 -28.73 -32.31 28.86
C ILE A 84 -28.80 -30.90 28.24
N SER A 85 -29.97 -30.50 27.75
CA SER A 85 -30.17 -29.16 27.18
C SER A 85 -29.90 -28.05 28.19
N LEU A 86 -30.32 -28.24 29.44
CA LEU A 86 -30.08 -27.29 30.53
C LEU A 86 -28.59 -27.17 30.86
N ALA A 87 -27.85 -28.29 30.88
CA ALA A 87 -26.41 -28.28 31.11
C ALA A 87 -25.67 -27.50 30.01
N VAL A 88 -25.98 -27.78 28.73
CA VAL A 88 -25.42 -27.07 27.57
C VAL A 88 -25.77 -25.57 27.60
N ALA A 89 -27.01 -25.23 27.95
CA ALA A 89 -27.44 -23.84 28.09
C ALA A 89 -26.73 -23.13 29.26
N GLY A 90 -26.48 -23.83 30.37
CA GLY A 90 -25.73 -23.34 31.51
C GLY A 90 -24.27 -23.03 31.17
N GLU A 91 -23.60 -23.91 30.44
CA GLU A 91 -22.23 -23.68 29.95
C GLU A 91 -22.16 -22.46 29.02
N LYS A 92 -23.09 -22.37 28.06
CA LYS A 92 -23.21 -21.20 27.17
C LYS A 92 -23.45 -19.92 27.98
N PHE A 93 -24.32 -19.94 28.99
CA PHE A 93 -24.57 -18.78 29.83
C PHE A 93 -23.30 -18.30 30.54
N ILE A 94 -22.56 -19.20 31.19
CA ILE A 94 -21.30 -18.87 31.88
C ILE A 94 -20.28 -18.29 30.90
N PHE A 95 -20.14 -18.90 29.72
CA PHE A 95 -19.26 -18.38 28.66
C PHE A 95 -19.65 -16.95 28.26
N MET A 96 -20.93 -16.70 27.99
CA MET A 96 -21.41 -15.38 27.56
C MET A 96 -21.26 -14.31 28.65
N GLN A 97 -21.42 -14.66 29.94
CA GLN A 97 -21.15 -13.71 31.03
C GLN A 97 -19.67 -13.32 31.07
N LYS A 98 -18.76 -14.30 31.02
CA LYS A 98 -17.30 -14.04 30.98
C LYS A 98 -16.90 -13.23 29.75
N LEU A 99 -17.48 -13.53 28.60
CA LEU A 99 -17.25 -12.80 27.36
C LEU A 99 -17.74 -11.36 27.46
N ARG A 100 -18.93 -11.12 28.02
CA ARG A 100 -19.44 -9.76 28.22
C ARG A 100 -18.50 -8.95 29.10
N ASP A 101 -18.07 -9.51 30.21
CA ASP A 101 -17.17 -8.82 31.14
C ASP A 101 -15.81 -8.54 30.47
N PHE A 102 -15.28 -9.51 29.71
CA PHE A 102 -14.08 -9.33 28.89
C PHE A 102 -14.23 -8.20 27.86
N VAL A 103 -15.31 -8.20 27.07
CA VAL A 103 -15.57 -7.19 26.04
C VAL A 103 -15.73 -5.80 26.67
N SER A 104 -16.39 -5.70 27.83
CA SER A 104 -16.52 -4.43 28.55
C SER A 104 -15.14 -3.85 28.91
N VAL A 105 -14.27 -4.65 29.55
CA VAL A 105 -12.92 -4.21 29.91
C VAL A 105 -12.07 -3.92 28.68
N MET A 106 -12.22 -4.72 27.62
CA MET A 106 -11.54 -4.50 26.34
C MET A 106 -11.93 -3.16 25.70
N CYS A 107 -13.22 -2.81 25.71
CA CYS A 107 -13.69 -1.52 25.18
C CYS A 107 -13.09 -0.35 25.97
N ASP A 108 -13.14 -0.39 27.30
CA ASP A 108 -12.57 0.65 28.16
C ASP A 108 -11.06 0.78 27.92
N PHE A 109 -10.35 -0.35 27.88
CA PHE A 109 -8.91 -0.39 27.60
C PHE A 109 -8.56 0.22 26.23
N LEU A 110 -9.26 -0.19 25.16
CA LEU A 110 -8.98 0.32 23.82
C LEU A 110 -9.33 1.80 23.70
N GLN A 111 -10.38 2.26 24.38
CA GLN A 111 -10.76 3.67 24.41
C GLN A 111 -9.72 4.53 25.14
N ASP A 112 -9.21 4.06 26.29
CA ASP A 112 -8.15 4.74 27.04
C ASP A 112 -6.85 4.83 26.23
N LYS A 113 -6.54 3.81 25.42
CA LYS A 113 -5.35 3.77 24.58
C LYS A 113 -5.50 4.45 23.23
N ALA A 114 -6.71 4.75 22.77
CA ALA A 114 -6.96 5.34 21.45
C ALA A 114 -6.17 6.63 21.24
N PHE A 115 -6.25 7.57 22.20
CA PHE A 115 -5.52 8.84 22.14
C PHE A 115 -4.00 8.66 22.06
N LEU A 116 -3.46 7.70 22.81
CA LEU A 116 -2.03 7.40 22.82
C LEU A 116 -1.54 6.92 21.45
N ILE A 117 -2.32 6.05 20.80
CA ILE A 117 -2.00 5.51 19.47
C ILE A 117 -2.07 6.61 18.43
N GLU A 118 -3.10 7.45 18.47
CA GLU A 118 -3.24 8.61 17.57
C GLU A 118 -2.08 9.60 17.71
N GLU A 119 -1.64 9.88 18.93
CA GLU A 119 -0.49 10.76 19.17
C GLU A 119 0.81 10.13 18.64
N LEU A 120 1.03 8.83 18.84
CA LEU A 120 2.20 8.13 18.31
C LEU A 120 2.26 8.14 16.78
N GLU A 121 1.13 7.90 16.13
CA GLU A 121 1.02 7.99 14.68
C GLU A 121 1.29 9.41 14.18
N SER A 122 0.71 10.42 14.84
CA SER A 122 0.93 11.83 14.50
C SER A 122 2.41 12.22 14.64
N GLN A 123 3.07 11.79 15.73
CA GLN A 123 4.50 12.04 15.92
C GLN A 123 5.37 11.33 14.88
N MET A 124 5.03 10.09 14.50
CA MET A 124 5.74 9.36 13.45
C MET A 124 5.57 10.04 12.09
N GLN A 125 4.34 10.41 11.72
CA GLN A 125 4.04 11.15 10.49
C GLN A 125 4.78 12.48 10.43
N LYS A 126 4.78 13.23 11.54
CA LYS A 126 5.52 14.49 11.66
C LYS A 126 7.02 14.29 11.46
N LEU A 127 7.60 13.28 12.10
CA LEU A 127 9.03 12.97 11.97
C LEU A 127 9.41 12.62 10.53
N ASN A 128 8.62 11.79 9.85
CA ASN A 128 8.83 11.43 8.44
C ASN A 128 8.69 12.64 7.52
N LYS A 129 7.67 13.49 7.75
CA LYS A 129 7.44 14.71 7.00
C LYS A 129 8.58 15.72 7.17
N GLU A 130 9.06 15.95 8.39
CA GLU A 130 10.20 16.84 8.65
C GLU A 130 11.47 16.36 7.93
N ARG A 131 11.73 15.05 7.94
CA ARG A 131 12.82 14.44 7.17
C ARG A 131 12.69 14.71 5.67
N ALA A 132 11.50 14.55 5.11
CA ALA A 132 11.26 14.76 3.68
C ALA A 132 11.35 16.24 3.27
N VAL A 133 10.72 17.14 4.04
CA VAL A 133 10.76 18.60 3.83
C VAL A 133 12.20 19.11 3.89
N ALA A 134 13.00 18.66 4.84
CA ALA A 134 14.41 19.05 4.93
C ALA A 134 15.23 18.71 3.66
N ILE A 135 14.90 17.60 2.98
CA ILE A 135 15.54 17.21 1.71
C ILE A 135 15.08 18.12 0.57
N ILE A 136 13.79 18.39 0.49
CA ILE A 136 13.18 19.23 -0.55
C ILE A 136 13.66 20.67 -0.42
N ASP A 137 13.60 21.26 0.78
CA ASP A 137 14.01 22.64 1.06
C ASP A 137 15.50 22.84 0.79
N ARG A 138 16.35 21.88 1.18
CA ARG A 138 17.78 21.93 0.85
C ARG A 138 17.99 21.92 -0.66
N ARG A 139 17.27 21.06 -1.39
CA ARG A 139 17.37 20.99 -2.85
C ARG A 139 16.90 22.30 -3.50
N ALA A 140 15.81 22.88 -3.03
CA ALA A 140 15.32 24.17 -3.51
C ALA A 140 16.35 25.28 -3.25
N ALA A 141 16.88 25.37 -2.02
CA ALA A 141 17.90 26.37 -1.67
C ALA A 141 19.20 26.19 -2.48
N ASP A 142 19.65 24.95 -2.70
CA ASP A 142 20.84 24.67 -3.52
C ASP A 142 20.59 25.06 -4.99
N ASN A 143 19.39 24.78 -5.51
CA ASN A 143 18.96 25.15 -6.85
C ASN A 143 18.90 26.67 -7.06
N ASP A 144 18.36 27.40 -6.09
CA ASP A 144 18.21 28.86 -6.13
C ASP A 144 19.57 29.54 -6.03
N ASP A 145 20.43 29.08 -5.13
CA ASP A 145 21.81 29.57 -5.02
C ASP A 145 22.59 29.35 -6.32
N GLU A 146 22.51 28.16 -6.93
CA GLU A 146 23.20 27.87 -8.19
C GLU A 146 22.65 28.70 -9.36
N MET A 147 21.33 28.88 -9.45
CA MET A 147 20.72 29.68 -10.51
C MET A 147 21.09 31.16 -10.37
N MET A 148 21.01 31.72 -9.16
CA MET A 148 21.37 33.11 -8.87
C MET A 148 22.84 33.40 -9.19
N GLU A 149 23.75 32.43 -8.95
CA GLU A 149 25.18 32.57 -9.26
C GLU A 149 25.44 32.69 -10.77
N ILE A 150 24.67 31.99 -11.61
CA ILE A 150 24.94 31.91 -13.06
C ILE A 150 24.05 32.83 -13.90
N GLU A 151 22.88 33.23 -13.44
CA GLU A 151 21.89 33.97 -14.23
C GLU A 151 22.44 35.28 -14.81
N ALA A 152 23.16 36.06 -14.01
CA ALA A 152 23.78 37.30 -14.45
C ALA A 152 24.88 37.04 -15.51
N ALA A 153 25.69 36.01 -15.32
CA ALA A 153 26.76 35.63 -16.24
C ALA A 153 26.19 35.13 -17.59
N VAL A 154 25.14 34.32 -17.52
CA VAL A 154 24.40 33.80 -18.68
C VAL A 154 23.74 34.95 -19.44
N SER A 155 23.07 35.87 -18.75
CA SER A 155 22.42 37.04 -19.35
C SER A 155 23.41 37.96 -20.04
N ALA A 156 24.58 38.20 -19.41
CA ALA A 156 25.66 38.98 -20.01
C ALA A 156 26.21 38.31 -21.28
N ALA A 157 26.42 36.99 -21.27
CA ALA A 157 26.85 36.24 -22.45
C ALA A 157 25.83 36.31 -23.58
N MET A 158 24.53 36.11 -23.28
CA MET A 158 23.46 36.21 -24.28
C MET A 158 23.38 37.59 -24.92
N LEU A 159 23.57 38.66 -24.15
CA LEU A 159 23.54 40.03 -24.63
C LEU A 159 24.72 40.36 -25.57
N VAL A 160 25.89 39.77 -25.34
CA VAL A 160 27.02 39.88 -26.28
C VAL A 160 26.70 39.18 -27.60
N TYR A 161 26.13 37.97 -27.55
CA TYR A 161 25.77 37.23 -28.76
C TYR A 161 24.59 37.84 -29.54
N SER A 162 23.69 38.57 -28.89
CA SER A 162 22.55 39.21 -29.57
C SER A 162 22.89 40.55 -30.23
N LYS A 163 23.86 41.29 -29.69
CA LYS A 163 24.27 42.61 -30.22
C LYS A 163 25.18 42.54 -31.43
N SER A 164 25.90 41.45 -31.63
CA SER A 164 26.88 41.31 -32.70
C SER A 164 26.60 40.05 -33.51
N GLY A 165 26.07 40.21 -34.71
CA GLY A 165 25.91 39.10 -35.65
C GLY A 165 27.25 38.38 -35.88
N SER A 166 27.24 37.05 -35.72
CA SER A 166 28.20 35.99 -36.07
C SER A 166 29.73 36.15 -35.85
N ASN A 167 30.30 37.35 -35.68
CA ASN A 167 31.75 37.59 -35.83
C ASN A 167 32.44 38.27 -34.62
N THR A 168 31.83 38.36 -33.44
CA THR A 168 32.58 38.68 -32.19
C THR A 168 32.93 37.40 -31.44
N SER A 169 34.18 37.31 -31.00
CA SER A 169 34.79 36.08 -30.52
C SER A 169 34.21 35.62 -29.18
N VAL A 170 34.17 34.30 -28.99
CA VAL A 170 33.75 33.61 -27.77
C VAL A 170 34.41 34.21 -26.51
N GLU A 171 35.59 34.80 -26.65
CA GLU A 171 36.37 35.46 -25.61
C GLU A 171 35.71 36.74 -25.07
N ALA A 172 35.01 37.51 -25.91
CA ALA A 172 34.27 38.70 -25.46
C ALA A 172 33.06 38.31 -24.60
N ALA A 173 32.33 37.26 -24.99
CA ALA A 173 31.22 36.72 -24.21
C ALA A 173 31.71 36.12 -22.88
N LYS A 174 32.82 35.37 -22.90
CA LYS A 174 33.49 34.88 -21.67
C LYS A 174 33.89 36.01 -20.73
N SER A 175 34.47 37.08 -21.26
CA SER A 175 34.91 38.23 -20.47
C SER A 175 33.74 38.96 -19.81
N ALA A 176 32.65 39.19 -20.56
CA ALA A 176 31.44 39.80 -20.04
C ALA A 176 30.76 38.92 -18.96
N ALA A 177 30.69 37.61 -19.20
CA ALA A 177 30.15 36.65 -18.23
C ALA A 177 30.99 36.63 -16.94
N HIS A 178 32.32 36.63 -17.05
CA HIS A 178 33.22 36.63 -15.91
C HIS A 178 33.10 37.92 -15.09
N ALA A 179 32.99 39.07 -15.75
CA ALA A 179 32.75 40.35 -15.07
C ALA A 179 31.41 40.37 -14.33
N ALA A 180 30.34 39.92 -14.96
CA ALA A 180 29.01 39.82 -14.33
C ALA A 180 29.02 38.86 -13.14
N PHE A 181 29.66 37.69 -13.27
CA PHE A 181 29.83 36.73 -12.18
C PHE A 181 30.60 37.34 -10.99
N ALA A 182 31.68 38.08 -11.25
CA ALA A 182 32.47 38.74 -10.21
C ALA A 182 31.67 39.82 -9.47
N VAL A 183 30.78 40.53 -10.15
CA VAL A 183 29.87 41.54 -9.55
C VAL A 183 28.85 40.84 -8.64
N THR A 184 28.17 39.81 -9.12
CA THR A 184 27.20 39.03 -8.33
C THR A 184 27.83 38.39 -7.10
N ARG A 185 29.08 37.93 -7.21
CA ARG A 185 29.80 37.37 -6.06
C ARG A 185 30.14 38.43 -5.00
N LYS A 186 30.45 39.66 -5.42
CA LYS A 186 30.72 40.78 -4.49
C LYS A 186 29.46 41.25 -3.78
N SER A 187 28.32 41.32 -4.48
CA SER A 187 27.04 41.74 -3.87
C SER A 187 26.48 40.73 -2.85
N ARG A 188 26.89 39.46 -2.92
CA ARG A 188 26.51 38.42 -1.93
C ARG A 188 27.19 38.55 -0.58
N ASN A 189 28.29 39.30 -0.48
CA ASN A 189 28.95 39.50 0.79
C ASN A 189 28.11 40.44 1.65
N LEU A 190 27.23 39.88 2.50
CA LEU A 190 26.47 40.64 3.48
C LEU A 190 27.43 41.46 4.34
N PRO A 191 27.28 42.80 4.39
CA PRO A 191 28.15 43.64 5.19
C PRO A 191 28.05 43.29 6.67
N VAL A 192 29.12 43.58 7.41
CA VAL A 192 29.10 43.48 8.88
C VAL A 192 28.16 44.57 9.37
N GLU A 193 27.03 44.15 9.94
CA GLU A 193 26.02 45.02 10.52
C GLU A 193 25.92 44.68 12.00
N LEU A 194 26.32 45.65 12.83
CA LEU A 194 26.34 45.49 14.28
C LEU A 194 25.05 46.08 14.84
N ASP A 195 24.38 45.33 15.71
CA ASP A 195 23.28 45.87 16.50
C ASP A 195 23.78 46.86 17.56
N GLU A 196 22.84 47.47 18.29
CA GLU A 196 23.13 48.41 19.39
C GLU A 196 24.01 47.82 20.51
N PHE A 197 24.17 46.48 20.56
CA PHE A 197 25.00 45.76 21.51
C PHE A 197 26.32 45.26 20.90
N GLY A 198 26.66 45.68 19.67
CA GLY A 198 27.89 45.28 18.98
C GLY A 198 27.89 43.86 18.42
N ARG A 199 26.72 43.20 18.32
CA ARG A 199 26.59 41.84 17.78
C ARG A 199 26.32 41.92 16.28
N ASP A 200 27.05 41.12 15.53
CA ASP A 200 26.91 41.04 14.07
C ASP A 200 25.65 40.25 13.68
N VAL A 201 24.63 40.97 13.22
CA VAL A 201 23.30 40.44 12.86
C VAL A 201 23.38 39.50 11.66
N ASN A 202 24.34 39.74 10.76
CA ASN A 202 24.51 39.00 9.51
C ASN A 202 25.48 37.82 9.64
N ARG A 203 26.10 37.62 10.81
CA ARG A 203 27.11 36.57 11.03
C ARG A 203 26.56 35.17 10.80
N GLN A 204 25.38 34.87 11.34
CA GLN A 204 24.77 33.55 11.19
C GLN A 204 24.44 33.25 9.73
N GLN A 205 23.83 34.20 9.02
CA GLN A 205 23.50 34.06 7.60
C GLN A 205 24.75 33.85 6.74
N ARG A 206 25.85 34.54 7.03
CA ARG A 206 27.13 34.30 6.34
C ARG A 206 27.66 32.89 6.59
N MET A 207 27.67 32.42 7.85
CA MET A 207 28.09 31.04 8.16
C MET A 207 27.22 30.00 7.45
N ASP A 208 25.90 30.20 7.43
CA ASP A 208 24.97 29.27 6.77
C ASP A 208 25.14 29.28 5.25
N MET A 209 25.40 30.45 4.63
CA MET A 209 25.72 30.56 3.21
C MET A 209 27.02 29.84 2.87
N THR A 210 28.08 30.03 3.67
CA THR A 210 29.37 29.33 3.50
C THR A 210 29.20 27.82 3.65
N ARG A 211 28.49 27.37 4.69
CA ARG A 211 28.23 25.94 4.94
C ARG A 211 27.49 25.29 3.76
N ARG A 212 26.47 25.96 3.21
CA ARG A 212 25.73 25.50 2.03
C ARG A 212 26.63 25.42 0.80
N ALA A 213 27.42 26.46 0.53
CA ALA A 213 28.35 26.50 -0.59
C ALA A 213 29.40 25.37 -0.52
N GLU A 214 29.99 25.13 0.65
CA GLU A 214 30.93 24.02 0.86
C GLU A 214 30.25 22.66 0.67
N ALA A 215 29.02 22.48 1.18
CA ALA A 215 28.28 21.24 1.01
C ALA A 215 28.00 20.94 -0.47
N ARG A 216 27.61 21.97 -1.25
CA ARG A 216 27.49 21.85 -2.71
C ARG A 216 28.80 21.47 -3.37
N GLN A 217 29.91 22.12 -2.99
CA GLN A 217 31.23 21.81 -3.55
C GLN A 217 31.66 20.37 -3.25
N ARG A 218 31.40 19.86 -2.04
CA ARG A 218 31.65 18.46 -1.69
C ARG A 218 30.81 17.50 -2.55
N ARG A 219 29.54 17.81 -2.79
CA ARG A 219 28.66 17.02 -3.68
C ARG A 219 29.16 17.04 -5.13
N LYS A 220 29.49 18.21 -5.66
CA LYS A 220 30.12 18.36 -6.98
C LYS A 220 31.36 17.49 -7.11
N ALA A 221 32.29 17.58 -6.14
CA ALA A 221 33.51 16.77 -6.15
C ALA A 221 33.23 15.26 -6.11
N ARG A 222 32.21 14.81 -5.34
CA ARG A 222 31.77 13.41 -5.33
C ARG A 222 31.21 12.98 -6.69
N SER A 223 30.38 13.82 -7.32
CA SER A 223 29.81 13.55 -8.65
C SER A 223 30.89 13.48 -9.72
N ASP A 224 31.81 14.44 -9.74
CA ASP A 224 32.95 14.50 -10.66
C ASP A 224 33.86 13.28 -10.48
N SER A 225 34.16 12.87 -9.24
CA SER A 225 34.94 11.67 -8.95
C SER A 225 34.27 10.40 -9.51
N ARG A 226 32.95 10.25 -9.35
CA ARG A 226 32.20 9.12 -9.92
C ARG A 226 32.21 9.15 -11.45
N ARG A 227 32.05 10.33 -12.05
CA ARG A 227 32.13 10.51 -13.50
C ARG A 227 33.50 10.05 -14.02
N MET A 228 34.58 10.52 -13.42
CA MET A 228 35.94 10.13 -13.79
C MET A 228 36.21 8.63 -13.61
N SER A 229 35.65 8.01 -12.56
CA SER A 229 35.72 6.55 -12.36
C SER A 229 34.95 5.79 -13.44
N SER A 230 33.77 6.27 -13.85
CA SER A 230 32.96 5.62 -14.89
C SER A 230 33.59 5.73 -16.29
N MET A 231 34.40 6.76 -16.55
CA MET A 231 35.14 6.91 -17.81
C MET A 231 36.30 5.93 -17.96
N GLN A 232 36.81 5.35 -16.87
CA GLN A 232 37.86 4.32 -16.89
C GLN A 232 37.32 2.91 -17.14
N THR A 233 36.00 2.74 -17.05
CA THR A 233 35.33 1.46 -17.30
C THR A 233 34.71 1.52 -18.69
N ASP A 234 35.10 0.64 -19.61
CA ASP A 234 34.69 0.65 -21.03
C ASP A 234 33.24 0.14 -21.22
N GLY A 235 32.31 0.71 -20.45
CA GLY A 235 30.90 0.37 -20.41
C GLY A 235 30.05 1.42 -21.15
N THR A 236 29.05 0.95 -21.89
CA THR A 236 28.03 1.71 -22.65
C THR A 236 27.14 2.64 -21.80
N GLN A 237 27.47 2.90 -20.53
CA GLN A 237 26.67 3.70 -19.60
C GLN A 237 27.50 4.83 -18.95
N GLN A 238 27.97 5.78 -19.76
CA GLN A 238 28.42 7.09 -19.27
C GLN A 238 27.27 7.89 -18.66
N ARG A 239 27.01 7.68 -17.38
CA ARG A 239 25.94 8.37 -16.63
C ARG A 239 26.10 9.89 -16.72
N ILE A 240 25.04 10.61 -17.08
CA ILE A 240 25.07 12.07 -17.16
C ILE A 240 24.92 12.66 -15.75
N GLU A 241 25.55 13.82 -15.51
CA GLU A 241 25.38 14.60 -14.28
C GLU A 241 23.89 14.79 -13.94
N GLY A 242 23.53 14.62 -12.68
CA GLY A 242 22.13 14.70 -12.25
C GLY A 242 21.28 13.44 -12.51
N GLU A 243 21.81 12.34 -13.06
CA GLU A 243 21.05 11.07 -13.20
C GLU A 243 21.10 10.16 -11.95
N SER A 244 21.83 10.57 -10.91
CA SER A 244 22.00 9.78 -9.68
C SER A 244 21.21 10.33 -8.50
N SER A 245 20.30 9.53 -7.94
CA SER A 245 19.59 9.87 -6.70
C SER A 245 20.51 9.91 -5.47
N THR A 246 21.59 9.12 -5.46
CA THR A 246 22.58 9.08 -4.37
C THR A 246 23.56 10.25 -4.37
N ASP A 247 23.49 11.14 -5.36
CA ASP A 247 24.28 12.38 -5.37
C ASP A 247 23.65 13.45 -4.46
N GLU A 248 22.33 13.32 -4.24
CA GLU A 248 21.52 14.21 -3.40
C GLU A 248 21.30 13.68 -1.99
N SER A 249 21.75 12.46 -1.68
CA SER A 249 21.50 11.86 -0.36
C SER A 249 22.69 12.11 0.56
N ASP A 250 22.59 13.11 1.43
CA ASP A 250 23.34 13.05 2.68
C ASP A 250 22.52 12.15 3.62
N SER A 251 23.11 11.02 3.96
CA SER A 251 22.59 9.96 4.83
C SER A 251 21.64 10.45 5.94
N GLU A 252 20.63 9.65 6.23
CA GLU A 252 19.71 9.79 7.37
C GLU A 252 20.39 10.43 8.58
N SER A 253 19.90 11.60 8.98
CA SER A 253 20.42 12.29 10.16
C SER A 253 20.33 11.35 11.35
N THR A 254 21.43 11.21 12.11
CA THR A 254 21.45 10.41 13.34
C THR A 254 20.35 10.83 14.31
N ALA A 255 19.95 12.11 14.27
CA ALA A 255 18.80 12.63 15.02
C ALA A 255 17.47 12.00 14.60
N TYR A 256 17.22 11.83 13.30
CA TYR A 256 16.00 11.16 12.81
C TYR A 256 15.95 9.71 13.31
N LYS A 257 17.04 8.96 13.16
CA LYS A 257 17.11 7.57 13.65
C LYS A 257 16.86 7.49 15.14
N SER A 258 17.56 8.32 15.91
CA SER A 258 17.40 8.34 17.37
C SER A 258 15.98 8.69 17.80
N ASN A 259 15.33 9.65 17.14
CA ASN A 259 13.94 10.02 17.44
C ASN A 259 12.96 8.91 17.06
N ARG A 260 13.14 8.29 15.88
CA ARG A 260 12.33 7.15 15.43
C ARG A 260 12.45 5.98 16.41
N ASP A 261 13.67 5.63 16.81
CA ASP A 261 13.90 4.51 17.74
C ASP A 261 13.25 4.77 19.11
N ARG A 262 13.29 6.01 19.60
CA ARG A 262 12.60 6.41 20.83
C ARG A 262 11.08 6.26 20.71
N LEU A 263 10.49 6.72 19.60
CA LEU A 263 9.06 6.57 19.34
C LEU A 263 8.65 5.09 19.31
N LEU A 264 9.42 4.25 18.62
CA LEU A 264 9.15 2.81 18.55
C LEU A 264 9.29 2.12 19.91
N GLN A 265 10.29 2.48 20.72
CA GLN A 265 10.43 1.97 22.09
C GLN A 265 9.26 2.38 23.00
N PHE A 266 8.71 3.58 22.80
CA PHE A 266 7.53 4.01 23.52
C PHE A 266 6.29 3.25 23.04
N ALA A 267 6.13 3.08 21.72
CA ALA A 267 5.05 2.31 21.12
C ALA A 267 5.00 0.88 21.68
N GLU A 268 6.16 0.21 21.81
CA GLU A 268 6.26 -1.14 22.39
C GLU A 268 5.82 -1.23 23.86
N LYS A 269 5.90 -0.13 24.60
CA LYS A 269 5.49 -0.07 26.02
C LYS A 269 4.05 0.43 26.20
N SER A 270 3.35 0.79 25.14
CA SER A 270 2.01 1.42 25.20
C SER A 270 0.98 0.60 25.96
N PHE A 271 1.08 -0.73 25.91
CA PHE A 271 0.17 -1.67 26.57
C PHE A 271 0.77 -2.39 27.78
N SER A 272 1.95 -1.97 28.25
CA SER A 272 2.67 -2.65 29.35
C SER A 272 2.00 -2.55 30.72
N ASP A 273 1.04 -1.63 30.85
CA ASP A 273 0.21 -1.40 32.03
C ASP A 273 -1.10 -2.19 32.01
N ALA A 274 -1.39 -2.94 30.94
CA ALA A 274 -2.57 -3.79 30.82
C ALA A 274 -2.22 -5.28 30.97
N ALA A 275 -3.17 -6.08 31.47
CA ALA A 275 -2.99 -7.52 31.58
C ALA A 275 -2.82 -8.18 30.19
N ASP A 276 -2.06 -9.27 30.13
CA ASP A 276 -1.72 -9.96 28.87
C ASP A 276 -2.94 -10.41 28.06
N GLU A 277 -4.05 -10.73 28.74
CA GLU A 277 -5.29 -11.11 28.08
C GLU A 277 -5.93 -9.99 27.25
N TYR A 278 -5.54 -8.74 27.49
CA TYR A 278 -5.93 -7.57 26.71
C TYR A 278 -4.75 -7.03 25.88
N SER A 279 -3.52 -6.97 26.42
CA SER A 279 -2.39 -6.35 25.71
C SER A 279 -1.86 -7.17 24.54
N GLN A 280 -2.05 -8.50 24.55
CA GLN A 280 -1.52 -9.39 23.51
C GLN A 280 -2.58 -9.71 22.45
N LEU A 281 -2.33 -9.31 21.20
CA LEU A 281 -3.21 -9.58 20.06
C LEU A 281 -3.55 -11.08 19.92
N SER A 282 -2.59 -11.98 20.17
CA SER A 282 -2.81 -13.42 20.11
C SER A 282 -3.83 -13.94 21.13
N MET A 283 -3.85 -13.38 22.34
CA MET A 283 -4.79 -13.77 23.40
C MET A 283 -6.19 -13.26 23.11
N VAL A 284 -6.30 -12.02 22.63
CA VAL A 284 -7.59 -11.45 22.18
C VAL A 284 -8.14 -12.25 21.01
N LYS A 285 -7.29 -12.58 20.03
CA LYS A 285 -7.64 -13.44 18.88
C LYS A 285 -8.21 -14.78 19.35
N GLU A 286 -7.51 -15.50 20.23
CA GLU A 286 -7.92 -16.81 20.70
C GLU A 286 -9.32 -16.79 21.36
N LYS A 287 -9.60 -15.76 22.18
CA LYS A 287 -10.91 -15.60 22.83
C LYS A 287 -12.04 -15.41 21.81
N LEU A 288 -11.82 -14.58 20.80
CA LEU A 288 -12.82 -14.32 19.75
C LEU A 288 -13.00 -15.51 18.81
N GLU A 289 -11.92 -16.23 18.48
CA GLU A 289 -11.99 -17.46 17.69
C GLU A 289 -12.72 -18.58 18.44
N ARG A 290 -12.50 -18.72 19.75
CA ARG A 290 -13.25 -19.66 20.58
C ARG A 290 -14.75 -19.36 20.55
N TRP A 291 -15.13 -18.08 20.60
CA TRP A 291 -16.53 -17.69 20.47
C TRP A 291 -17.12 -18.08 19.11
N LYS A 292 -16.40 -17.81 18.01
CA LYS A 292 -16.82 -18.21 16.66
C LYS A 292 -16.98 -19.73 16.53
N LYS A 293 -16.02 -20.50 17.05
CA LYS A 293 -15.99 -21.97 17.00
C LYS A 293 -17.12 -22.61 17.81
N ASP A 294 -17.25 -22.21 19.08
CA ASP A 294 -18.12 -22.89 20.03
C ASP A 294 -19.58 -22.38 19.94
N TYR A 295 -19.78 -21.11 19.55
CA TYR A 295 -21.10 -20.46 19.51
C TYR A 295 -21.32 -19.55 18.30
N PHE A 296 -21.08 -20.07 17.09
CA PHE A 296 -21.20 -19.35 15.81
C PHE A 296 -22.48 -18.51 15.65
N SER A 297 -23.66 -19.03 16.01
CA SER A 297 -24.92 -18.28 15.85
C SER A 297 -24.90 -16.97 16.63
N SER A 298 -24.47 -16.99 17.89
CA SER A 298 -24.37 -15.78 18.70
C SER A 298 -23.27 -14.81 18.23
N TYR A 299 -22.18 -15.34 17.67
CA TYR A 299 -21.12 -14.52 17.07
C TYR A 299 -21.65 -13.76 15.83
N SER A 300 -22.40 -14.46 14.98
CA SER A 300 -23.06 -13.89 13.81
C SER A 300 -24.14 -12.87 14.19
N ASP A 301 -25.01 -13.21 15.16
CA ASP A 301 -26.08 -12.33 15.64
C ASP A 301 -25.55 -11.03 16.28
N ALA A 302 -24.32 -11.06 16.82
CA ALA A 302 -23.62 -9.90 17.36
C ALA A 302 -22.85 -9.10 16.31
N TYR A 303 -22.93 -9.47 15.02
CA TYR A 303 -22.20 -8.83 13.92
C TYR A 303 -20.70 -8.75 14.16
N MET A 304 -20.12 -9.79 14.76
CA MET A 304 -18.71 -9.75 15.14
C MET A 304 -17.76 -9.64 13.96
N SER A 305 -18.14 -10.15 12.78
CA SER A 305 -17.33 -9.96 11.57
C SER A 305 -17.09 -8.50 11.18
N LEU A 306 -17.97 -7.59 11.60
CA LEU A 306 -17.80 -6.15 11.44
C LEU A 306 -17.03 -5.52 12.60
N SER A 307 -17.09 -6.11 13.80
CA SER A 307 -16.47 -5.58 15.02
C SER A 307 -15.03 -6.03 15.21
N VAL A 308 -14.66 -7.22 14.73
CA VAL A 308 -13.31 -7.79 14.87
C VAL A 308 -12.22 -6.91 14.23
N PRO A 309 -12.40 -6.35 13.02
CA PRO A 309 -11.44 -5.38 12.47
C PRO A 309 -11.22 -4.17 13.39
N GLU A 310 -12.28 -3.69 14.06
CA GLU A 310 -12.20 -2.57 14.99
C GLU A 310 -11.40 -2.92 16.25
N ILE A 311 -11.62 -4.12 16.80
CA ILE A 311 -10.91 -4.61 17.98
C ILE A 311 -9.42 -4.82 17.67
N PHE A 312 -9.08 -5.35 16.49
CA PHE A 312 -7.69 -5.62 16.12
C PHE A 312 -6.93 -4.40 15.58
N SER A 313 -7.63 -3.40 15.06
CA SER A 313 -7.02 -2.20 14.45
C SER A 313 -5.98 -1.51 15.36
N PRO A 314 -6.21 -1.27 16.66
CA PRO A 314 -5.24 -0.66 17.56
C PRO A 314 -3.88 -1.39 17.63
N TYR A 315 -3.87 -2.72 17.63
CA TYR A 315 -2.64 -3.51 17.65
C TYR A 315 -1.88 -3.40 16.33
N VAL A 316 -2.63 -3.49 15.22
CA VAL A 316 -2.10 -3.39 13.86
C VAL A 316 -1.51 -2.00 13.62
N ARG A 317 -2.20 -0.93 14.08
CA ARG A 317 -1.74 0.46 14.04
C ARG A 317 -0.40 0.65 14.73
N LEU A 318 -0.26 0.18 15.97
CA LEU A 318 1.00 0.27 16.72
C LEU A 318 2.15 -0.47 16.05
N GLU A 319 1.88 -1.65 15.46
CA GLU A 319 2.93 -2.40 14.78
C GLU A 319 3.32 -1.77 13.43
N LEU A 320 2.35 -1.23 12.68
CA LEU A 320 2.59 -0.55 11.41
C LEU A 320 3.36 0.77 11.56
N LEU A 321 3.55 1.31 12.78
CA LEU A 321 4.54 2.38 13.02
C LEU A 321 5.95 1.99 12.59
N LYS A 322 6.25 0.68 12.53
CA LYS A 322 7.54 0.15 12.06
C LYS A 322 7.64 0.13 10.54
N TRP A 323 6.52 0.19 9.82
CA TRP A 323 6.48 0.07 8.37
C TRP A 323 6.99 1.35 7.71
N ASP A 324 8.11 1.28 6.99
CA ASP A 324 8.63 2.37 6.17
C ASP A 324 8.48 2.01 4.68
N PRO A 325 7.35 2.39 4.03
CA PRO A 325 7.08 2.03 2.64
C PRO A 325 7.96 2.75 1.61
N LEU A 326 8.84 3.66 2.04
CA LEU A 326 9.67 4.47 1.15
C LEU A 326 11.16 4.11 1.22
N HIS A 327 11.65 3.49 2.29
CA HIS A 327 13.09 3.29 2.49
C HIS A 327 13.52 1.84 2.72
N GLU A 328 12.65 1.02 3.27
CA GLU A 328 12.92 -0.37 3.63
C GLU A 328 12.13 -1.31 2.72
N ASP A 329 12.72 -2.47 2.41
CA ASP A 329 12.05 -3.55 1.65
C ASP A 329 11.15 -4.40 2.55
N SER A 330 10.84 -3.90 3.73
CA SER A 330 10.06 -4.59 4.74
C SER A 330 8.58 -4.48 4.41
N ASP A 331 8.03 -5.50 3.77
CA ASP A 331 6.60 -5.66 3.62
C ASP A 331 5.94 -5.85 4.99
N PHE A 332 4.77 -5.21 5.21
CA PHE A 332 4.00 -5.40 6.45
C PHE A 332 3.54 -6.85 6.65
N ILE A 333 3.63 -7.69 5.61
CA ILE A 333 3.40 -9.13 5.69
C ILE A 333 4.29 -9.79 6.75
N ASN A 334 5.52 -9.30 6.94
CA ASN A 334 6.47 -9.88 7.89
C ASN A 334 6.23 -9.46 9.35
N MET A 335 5.21 -8.65 9.61
CA MET A 335 4.86 -8.16 10.94
C MET A 335 4.04 -9.19 11.72
N LYS A 336 4.11 -9.15 13.06
CA LYS A 336 3.50 -10.12 13.98
C LYS A 336 1.99 -10.22 13.84
N TRP A 337 1.31 -9.11 13.57
CA TRP A 337 -0.13 -9.07 13.34
C TRP A 337 -0.54 -9.93 12.14
N TYR A 338 0.32 -10.01 11.12
CA TYR A 338 0.10 -10.80 9.91
C TYR A 338 0.68 -12.21 10.06
N PHE A 339 1.98 -12.32 10.40
CA PHE A 339 2.71 -13.57 10.66
C PHE A 339 3.40 -13.55 12.02
N LEU A 340 3.12 -14.53 12.87
CA LEU A 340 3.82 -14.79 14.12
C LEU A 340 4.80 -15.97 13.98
N TYR A 341 6.04 -15.78 14.39
CA TYR A 341 7.02 -16.86 14.50
C TYR A 341 6.87 -17.55 15.85
N LEU A 342 6.40 -18.80 15.84
CA LEU A 342 6.35 -19.66 17.02
C LEU A 342 7.20 -20.91 16.76
N GLN A 343 8.15 -21.20 17.65
CA GLN A 343 9.01 -22.39 17.57
C GLN A 343 9.68 -22.62 16.19
N ASN A 344 10.19 -21.56 15.56
CA ASN A 344 10.78 -21.57 14.21
C ASN A 344 9.82 -21.90 13.04
N PHE A 345 8.51 -21.98 13.30
CA PHE A 345 7.47 -22.07 12.26
C PHE A 345 6.76 -20.73 12.09
N ARG A 346 6.50 -20.35 10.84
CA ARG A 346 5.83 -19.09 10.48
C ARG A 346 4.32 -19.34 10.44
N HIS A 347 3.60 -18.92 11.48
CA HIS A 347 2.15 -19.04 11.54
C HIS A 347 1.52 -17.72 11.16
N SER A 348 0.55 -17.73 10.26
CA SER A 348 -0.26 -16.54 10.03
C SER A 348 -1.06 -16.27 11.30
N LEU A 349 -1.01 -15.05 11.85
CA LEU A 349 -1.76 -14.70 13.05
C LEU A 349 -3.20 -14.34 12.66
N LEU A 350 -3.42 -13.19 12.01
CA LEU A 350 -4.76 -12.77 11.61
C LEU A 350 -5.22 -13.32 10.25
N PHE A 351 -4.31 -13.73 9.37
CA PHE A 351 -4.69 -14.26 8.06
C PHE A 351 -5.38 -15.64 8.12
N THR A 352 -5.25 -16.36 9.24
CA THR A 352 -5.93 -17.65 9.51
C THR A 352 -7.12 -17.48 10.46
N TYR A 353 -7.53 -16.24 10.75
CA TYR A 353 -8.60 -15.98 11.70
C TYR A 353 -9.89 -16.70 11.29
N GLY A 354 -10.37 -17.56 12.18
CA GLY A 354 -11.64 -18.28 11.98
C GLY A 354 -11.60 -19.41 10.95
N LEU A 355 -10.42 -19.78 10.42
CA LEU A 355 -10.26 -20.99 9.61
C LEU A 355 -10.17 -22.24 10.51
N PRO A 356 -10.88 -23.33 10.19
CA PRO A 356 -10.70 -24.61 10.87
C PRO A 356 -9.29 -25.17 10.61
N GLU A 357 -8.72 -25.87 11.60
CA GLU A 357 -7.39 -26.50 11.48
C GLU A 357 -7.34 -27.58 10.37
N ASP A 358 -8.50 -28.14 10.01
CA ASP A 358 -8.67 -29.04 8.86
C ASP A 358 -9.21 -28.25 7.65
N GLU A 359 -8.39 -28.06 6.60
CA GLU A 359 -8.69 -27.30 5.38
C GLU A 359 -9.91 -27.79 4.55
N SER A 360 -10.58 -28.86 4.98
CA SER A 360 -11.66 -29.53 4.23
C SER A 360 -13.02 -28.81 4.27
N THR A 361 -13.18 -27.77 5.09
CA THR A 361 -14.47 -27.08 5.31
C THR A 361 -14.36 -25.55 5.25
N ILE A 362 -13.57 -25.02 4.32
CA ILE A 362 -13.52 -23.56 4.08
C ILE A 362 -14.84 -23.15 3.42
N SER A 363 -15.74 -22.51 4.17
CA SER A 363 -16.92 -21.89 3.59
C SER A 363 -16.48 -20.69 2.74
N GLN A 364 -16.75 -20.74 1.44
CA GLN A 364 -16.40 -19.68 0.48
C GLN A 364 -17.07 -18.32 0.78
N ASP A 365 -18.08 -18.32 1.67
CA ASP A 365 -18.85 -17.15 2.15
C ASP A 365 -18.54 -16.75 3.61
N ASP A 366 -17.36 -17.10 4.16
CA ASP A 366 -17.01 -16.63 5.52
C ASP A 366 -16.87 -15.10 5.54
N ALA A 367 -17.76 -14.41 6.27
CA ALA A 367 -17.75 -12.97 6.40
C ALA A 367 -16.42 -12.43 6.99
N ASP A 368 -15.72 -13.23 7.79
CA ASP A 368 -14.43 -12.87 8.38
C ASP A 368 -13.26 -13.00 7.40
N ALA A 369 -13.44 -13.61 6.22
CA ALA A 369 -12.39 -13.69 5.19
C ALA A 369 -11.89 -12.30 4.74
N ASN A 370 -12.72 -11.27 4.93
CA ASN A 370 -12.39 -9.88 4.64
C ASN A 370 -11.66 -9.15 5.79
N LEU A 371 -11.30 -9.83 6.88
CA LEU A 371 -10.63 -9.20 8.02
C LEU A 371 -9.33 -8.50 7.62
N VAL A 372 -8.42 -9.22 6.96
CA VAL A 372 -7.13 -8.65 6.54
C VAL A 372 -7.31 -7.56 5.48
N PRO A 373 -8.11 -7.76 4.40
CA PRO A 373 -8.46 -6.68 3.49
C PRO A 373 -9.00 -5.41 4.17
N ALA A 374 -9.92 -5.56 5.13
CA ALA A 374 -10.50 -4.43 5.86
C ALA A 374 -9.44 -3.70 6.72
N LEU A 375 -8.54 -4.42 7.38
CA LEU A 375 -7.44 -3.83 8.14
C LEU A 375 -6.43 -3.12 7.23
N VAL A 376 -6.09 -3.70 6.08
CA VAL A 376 -5.22 -3.06 5.08
C VAL A 376 -5.87 -1.78 4.56
N GLU A 377 -7.15 -1.82 4.22
CA GLU A 377 -7.90 -0.66 3.73
C GLU A 377 -7.99 0.45 4.79
N LYS A 378 -8.28 0.09 6.04
CA LYS A 378 -8.50 1.03 7.14
C LYS A 378 -7.21 1.59 7.74
N VAL A 379 -6.12 0.84 7.74
CA VAL A 379 -4.89 1.19 8.48
C VAL A 379 -3.68 1.36 7.56
N ALA A 380 -3.39 0.39 6.68
CA ALA A 380 -2.19 0.46 5.85
C ALA A 380 -2.32 1.50 4.72
N ILE A 381 -3.49 1.62 4.07
CA ILE A 381 -3.70 2.62 3.00
C ILE A 381 -3.50 4.05 3.52
N PRO A 382 -4.08 4.49 4.65
CA PRO A 382 -3.86 5.85 5.15
C PRO A 382 -2.39 6.18 5.43
N ILE A 383 -1.62 5.21 5.94
CA ILE A 383 -0.16 5.38 6.16
C ILE A 383 0.53 5.58 4.81
N LEU A 384 0.32 4.68 3.84
CA LEU A 384 0.94 4.79 2.52
C LEU A 384 0.52 6.08 1.80
N HIS A 385 -0.75 6.47 1.92
CA HIS A 385 -1.28 7.71 1.39
C HIS A 385 -0.54 8.93 1.97
N HIS A 386 -0.39 9.00 3.30
CA HIS A 386 0.37 10.08 3.94
C HIS A 386 1.82 10.12 3.45
N GLU A 387 2.49 8.97 3.38
CA GLU A 387 3.87 8.86 2.91
C GLU A 387 4.03 9.32 1.46
N ILE A 388 3.13 8.94 0.55
CA ILE A 388 3.16 9.42 -0.85
C ILE A 388 2.83 10.92 -0.94
N ALA A 389 1.85 11.40 -0.18
CA ALA A 389 1.40 12.79 -0.19
C ALA A 389 2.48 13.77 0.30
N HIS A 390 3.22 13.38 1.35
CA HIS A 390 4.04 14.32 2.12
C HIS A 390 5.51 13.94 2.22
N CYS A 391 5.85 12.64 2.17
CA CYS A 391 7.20 12.16 2.46
C CYS A 391 7.98 11.73 1.21
N TRP A 392 7.27 11.32 0.16
CA TRP A 392 7.89 10.78 -1.05
C TRP A 392 8.61 11.83 -1.89
N ASP A 393 9.90 11.60 -2.13
CA ASP A 393 10.74 12.33 -3.07
C ASP A 393 10.63 11.73 -4.48
N THR A 394 9.91 12.42 -5.36
CA THR A 394 9.67 12.02 -6.75
C THR A 394 10.93 11.90 -7.60
N LEU A 395 12.05 12.50 -7.18
CA LEU A 395 13.36 12.40 -7.85
C LEU A 395 14.24 11.27 -7.28
N SER A 396 13.77 10.56 -6.26
CA SER A 396 14.47 9.41 -5.66
C SER A 396 14.00 8.09 -6.26
N THR A 397 14.75 7.55 -7.21
CA THR A 397 14.44 6.25 -7.82
C THR A 397 14.36 5.11 -6.81
N ARG A 398 15.12 5.18 -5.70
CA ARG A 398 15.04 4.17 -4.62
C ARG A 398 13.68 4.24 -3.93
N GLN A 399 13.26 5.43 -3.49
CA GLN A 399 11.95 5.60 -2.86
C GLN A 399 10.80 5.30 -3.82
N THR A 400 10.91 5.70 -5.09
CA THR A 400 9.89 5.37 -6.10
C THR A 400 9.70 3.87 -6.24
N LYS A 401 10.78 3.08 -6.25
CA LYS A 401 10.67 1.61 -6.31
C LYS A 401 9.96 1.04 -5.10
N PHE A 402 10.31 1.48 -3.88
CA PHE A 402 9.63 1.01 -2.67
C PHE A 402 8.16 1.45 -2.62
N ALA A 403 7.87 2.69 -3.01
CA ALA A 403 6.49 3.17 -3.10
C ALA A 403 5.65 2.37 -4.10
N VAL A 404 6.22 1.99 -5.25
CA VAL A 404 5.57 1.11 -6.23
C VAL A 404 5.32 -0.28 -5.63
N SER A 405 6.31 -0.88 -4.98
CA SER A 405 6.15 -2.17 -4.30
C SER A 405 5.08 -2.13 -3.21
N ALA A 406 5.10 -1.11 -2.35
CA ALA A 406 4.11 -0.91 -1.28
C ALA A 406 2.70 -0.70 -1.85
N THR A 407 2.57 0.03 -2.95
CA THR A 407 1.26 0.22 -3.62
C THR A 407 0.76 -1.09 -4.21
N HIS A 408 1.62 -1.88 -4.84
CA HIS A 408 1.27 -3.21 -5.34
C HIS A 408 0.86 -4.17 -4.22
N LEU A 409 1.55 -4.11 -3.08
CA LEU A 409 1.23 -4.89 -1.89
C LEU A 409 -0.19 -4.58 -1.40
N VAL A 410 -0.59 -3.31 -1.34
CA VAL A 410 -1.96 -2.96 -0.96
C VAL A 410 -2.98 -3.39 -2.02
N PHE A 411 -2.66 -3.25 -3.31
CA PHE A 411 -3.54 -3.67 -4.41
C PHE A 411 -3.85 -5.18 -4.40
N SER A 412 -3.01 -6.02 -3.78
CA SER A 412 -3.31 -7.45 -3.65
C SER A 412 -4.38 -7.77 -2.59
N TYR A 413 -4.69 -6.84 -1.69
CA TYR A 413 -5.69 -7.05 -0.63
C TYR A 413 -7.01 -6.31 -0.88
N VAL A 414 -6.96 -5.12 -1.48
CA VAL A 414 -8.14 -4.24 -1.60
C VAL A 414 -8.56 -4.13 -3.07
N PRO A 415 -9.86 -4.29 -3.40
CA PRO A 415 -10.34 -4.14 -4.77
C PRO A 415 -10.05 -2.74 -5.34
N LEU A 416 -9.68 -2.66 -6.62
CA LEU A 416 -9.34 -1.41 -7.30
C LEU A 416 -10.50 -0.39 -7.36
N SER A 417 -11.74 -0.82 -7.07
CA SER A 417 -12.91 0.04 -6.94
C SER A 417 -13.03 0.75 -5.58
N SER A 418 -12.16 0.42 -4.61
CA SER A 418 -12.14 1.07 -3.30
C SER A 418 -11.87 2.56 -3.43
N LYS A 419 -12.63 3.35 -2.65
CA LYS A 419 -12.44 4.80 -2.54
C LYS A 419 -11.03 5.13 -2.00
N ALA A 420 -10.54 4.37 -1.03
CA ALA A 420 -9.23 4.59 -0.41
C ALA A 420 -8.08 4.42 -1.42
N LEU A 421 -8.16 3.41 -2.28
CA LEU A 421 -7.21 3.24 -3.38
C LEU A 421 -7.35 4.34 -4.45
N GLY A 422 -8.57 4.76 -4.76
CA GLY A 422 -8.82 5.88 -5.67
C GLY A 422 -8.16 7.18 -5.20
N GLU A 423 -8.27 7.50 -3.91
CA GLU A 423 -7.62 8.66 -3.27
C GLU A 423 -6.09 8.53 -3.29
N LEU A 424 -5.55 7.34 -2.99
CA LEU A 424 -4.11 7.05 -3.08
C LEU A 424 -3.55 7.30 -4.49
N VAL A 425 -4.24 6.78 -5.52
CA VAL A 425 -3.85 6.96 -6.93
C VAL A 425 -3.97 8.43 -7.37
N ALA A 426 -4.97 9.16 -6.86
CA ALA A 426 -5.14 10.58 -7.13
C ALA A 426 -3.96 11.40 -6.57
N VAL A 427 -3.57 11.19 -5.31
CA VAL A 427 -2.42 11.86 -4.70
C VAL A 427 -1.11 11.52 -5.43
N LEU A 428 -0.92 10.25 -5.80
CA LEU A 428 0.23 9.84 -6.60
C LEU A 428 0.34 10.64 -7.91
N ARG A 429 -0.77 10.76 -8.65
CA ARG A 429 -0.84 11.53 -9.89
C ARG A 429 -0.50 13.00 -9.65
N ASP A 430 -1.09 13.60 -8.62
CA ASP A 430 -0.92 15.02 -8.32
C ASP A 430 0.55 15.33 -7.93
N ARG A 431 1.18 14.46 -7.13
CA ARG A 431 2.62 14.58 -6.78
C ARG A 431 3.53 14.48 -8.00
N LEU A 432 3.22 13.61 -8.96
CA LEU A 432 3.97 13.50 -10.20
C LEU A 432 3.76 14.74 -11.10
N ALA A 433 2.53 15.22 -11.20
CA ALA A 433 2.21 16.44 -11.95
C ALA A 433 2.94 17.66 -11.38
N ASP A 434 2.93 17.84 -10.05
CA ASP A 434 3.66 18.91 -9.37
C ASP A 434 5.17 18.81 -9.62
N ALA A 435 5.73 17.61 -9.61
CA ALA A 435 7.15 17.39 -9.89
C ALA A 435 7.51 17.78 -11.34
N VAL A 436 6.66 17.46 -12.32
CA VAL A 436 6.86 17.83 -13.73
C VAL A 436 6.70 19.35 -13.92
N ALA A 437 5.68 19.95 -13.31
CA ALA A 437 5.41 21.39 -13.40
C ALA A 437 6.58 22.22 -12.86
N ASN A 438 7.09 21.87 -11.69
CA ASN A 438 8.18 22.56 -11.00
C ASN A 438 9.58 22.27 -11.58
N LEU A 439 9.70 21.28 -12.46
CA LEU A 439 10.97 20.99 -13.11
C LEU A 439 11.26 22.00 -14.23
N MET A 440 12.46 22.57 -14.18
CA MET A 440 12.98 23.50 -15.18
C MET A 440 14.24 22.94 -15.83
N VAL A 441 14.23 22.83 -17.16
CA VAL A 441 15.39 22.45 -17.98
C VAL A 441 15.80 23.67 -18.82
N PRO A 442 16.99 24.26 -18.58
CA PRO A 442 17.41 25.48 -19.28
C PRO A 442 17.54 25.27 -20.79
N THR A 443 17.08 26.22 -21.59
CA THR A 443 17.18 26.20 -23.07
C THR A 443 18.37 26.99 -23.60
N TRP A 444 19.44 27.09 -22.82
CA TRP A 444 20.66 27.81 -23.21
C TRP A 444 21.34 27.14 -24.42
N SER A 445 21.84 27.95 -25.35
CA SER A 445 22.52 27.46 -26.55
C SER A 445 23.92 26.94 -26.23
N THR A 446 24.47 26.09 -27.11
CA THR A 446 25.85 25.61 -27.00
C THR A 446 26.86 26.75 -26.88
N LEU A 447 26.63 27.88 -27.57
CA LEU A 447 27.51 29.05 -27.52
C LEU A 447 27.56 29.67 -26.12
N VAL A 448 26.40 29.85 -25.49
CA VAL A 448 26.28 30.40 -24.14
C VAL A 448 26.93 29.47 -23.11
N MET A 449 26.69 28.16 -23.23
CA MET A 449 27.30 27.17 -22.34
C MET A 449 28.83 27.08 -22.51
N ASN A 450 29.36 27.34 -23.70
CA ASN A 450 30.82 27.43 -23.92
C ASN A 450 31.43 28.71 -23.32
N ALA A 451 30.65 29.79 -23.23
CA ALA A 451 31.08 31.03 -22.59
C ALA A 451 30.98 30.96 -21.06
N VAL A 452 30.03 30.19 -20.53
CA VAL A 452 29.76 30.04 -19.09
C VAL A 452 29.79 28.55 -18.69
N PRO A 453 30.96 27.99 -18.31
CA PRO A 453 31.10 26.57 -18.00
C PRO A 453 30.19 26.08 -16.87
N ASP A 454 29.92 26.92 -15.85
CA ASP A 454 29.00 26.57 -14.76
C ASP A 454 27.55 26.44 -15.24
N ALA A 455 27.15 27.20 -16.26
CA ALA A 455 25.83 27.07 -16.88
C ALA A 455 25.69 25.74 -17.64
N ALA A 456 26.76 25.27 -18.29
CA ALA A 456 26.78 23.96 -18.94
C ALA A 456 26.53 22.82 -17.93
N ARG A 457 27.17 22.90 -16.76
CA ARG A 457 26.99 21.95 -15.66
C ARG A 457 25.56 21.98 -15.09
N VAL A 458 25.03 23.17 -14.81
CA VAL A 458 23.64 23.29 -14.31
C VAL A 458 22.65 22.74 -15.33
N ALA A 459 22.81 23.07 -16.62
CA ALA A 459 21.96 22.52 -17.67
C ALA A 459 22.07 20.98 -17.79
N ALA A 460 23.28 20.42 -17.65
CA ALA A 460 23.49 18.97 -17.61
C ALA A 460 22.78 18.32 -16.40
N CYS A 461 22.94 18.89 -15.20
CA CYS A 461 22.29 18.40 -13.98
C CYS A 461 20.76 18.42 -14.10
N ARG A 462 20.18 19.54 -14.55
CA ARG A 462 18.73 19.69 -14.74
C ARG A 462 18.18 18.73 -15.78
N PHE A 463 18.92 18.50 -16.86
CA PHE A 463 18.58 17.46 -17.82
C PHE A 463 18.62 16.07 -17.19
N GLY A 464 19.67 15.72 -16.44
CA GLY A 464 19.74 14.43 -15.74
C GLY A 464 18.61 14.22 -14.73
N MET A 465 18.19 15.29 -14.03
CA MET A 465 17.01 15.27 -13.16
C MET A 465 15.72 14.98 -13.96
N SER A 466 15.58 15.56 -15.16
CA SER A 466 14.43 15.32 -16.04
C SER A 466 14.35 13.88 -16.52
N VAL A 467 15.48 13.30 -16.92
CA VAL A 467 15.60 11.89 -17.32
C VAL A 467 15.28 10.96 -16.14
N ARG A 468 15.73 11.34 -14.94
CA ARG A 468 15.45 10.60 -13.71
C ARG A 468 13.97 10.64 -13.33
N LEU A 469 13.33 11.82 -13.43
CA LEU A 469 11.89 11.95 -13.22
C LEU A 469 11.12 11.13 -14.25
N MET A 470 11.51 11.18 -15.53
CA MET A 470 10.92 10.37 -16.60
C MET A 470 10.96 8.88 -16.24
N LYS A 471 12.14 8.38 -15.87
CA LYS A 471 12.32 6.99 -15.44
C LYS A 471 11.43 6.65 -14.24
N ASN A 472 11.32 7.55 -13.27
CA ASN A 472 10.50 7.34 -12.09
C ASN A 472 9.00 7.31 -12.44
N ILE A 473 8.52 8.14 -13.38
CA ILE A 473 7.15 8.07 -13.92
C ILE A 473 6.90 6.71 -14.58
N CYS A 474 7.84 6.22 -15.39
CA CYS A 474 7.74 4.92 -16.06
C CYS A 474 7.59 3.72 -15.10
N LEU A 475 8.12 3.82 -13.86
CA LEU A 475 7.97 2.75 -12.86
C LEU A 475 6.52 2.54 -12.42
N TRP A 476 5.64 3.53 -12.61
CA TRP A 476 4.23 3.44 -12.27
C TRP A 476 3.35 2.83 -13.37
N ASN A 477 3.94 2.24 -14.42
CA ASN A 477 3.21 1.74 -15.58
C ASN A 477 2.21 0.60 -15.32
N LYS A 478 2.30 -0.06 -14.16
CA LYS A 478 1.35 -1.09 -13.72
C LYS A 478 0.28 -0.58 -12.74
N ILE A 479 0.37 0.68 -12.33
CA ILE A 479 -0.52 1.31 -11.34
C ILE A 479 -1.32 2.43 -12.01
N LEU A 480 -0.67 3.28 -12.80
CA LEU A 480 -1.31 4.37 -13.52
C LEU A 480 -1.75 3.93 -14.91
N SER A 481 -2.91 4.42 -15.35
CA SER A 481 -3.40 4.19 -16.71
C SER A 481 -2.50 4.84 -17.77
N MET A 482 -2.45 4.23 -18.95
CA MET A 482 -1.62 4.70 -20.06
C MET A 482 -1.83 6.18 -20.43
N PRO A 483 -3.07 6.70 -20.53
CA PRO A 483 -3.30 8.12 -20.87
C PRO A 483 -2.70 9.10 -19.84
N VAL A 484 -2.70 8.72 -18.55
CA VAL A 484 -2.12 9.53 -17.47
C VAL A 484 -0.59 9.56 -17.59
N LEU A 485 0.02 8.39 -17.84
CA LEU A 485 1.46 8.29 -18.04
C LEU A 485 1.91 9.09 -19.27
N GLU A 486 1.20 8.96 -20.38
CA GLU A 486 1.51 9.70 -21.61
C GLU A 486 1.41 11.21 -21.41
N LYS A 487 0.39 11.69 -20.68
CA LYS A 487 0.25 13.11 -20.37
C LYS A 487 1.46 13.63 -19.58
N LEU A 488 1.83 12.95 -18.49
CA LEU A 488 2.91 13.38 -17.61
C LEU A 488 4.29 13.24 -18.27
N ALA A 489 4.57 12.06 -18.84
CA ALA A 489 5.87 11.73 -19.38
C ALA A 489 6.10 12.33 -20.78
N LEU A 490 5.15 12.18 -21.70
CA LEU A 490 5.37 12.51 -23.11
C LEU A 490 4.93 13.92 -23.48
N ASP A 491 3.76 14.36 -23.01
CA ASP A 491 3.27 15.70 -23.32
C ASP A 491 3.99 16.77 -22.49
N GLU A 492 3.87 16.67 -21.16
CA GLU A 492 4.34 17.73 -20.26
C GLU A 492 5.86 17.71 -20.07
N LEU A 493 6.45 16.54 -19.78
CA LEU A 493 7.89 16.44 -19.52
C LEU A 493 8.73 16.38 -20.80
N LEU A 494 8.51 15.39 -21.67
CA LEU A 494 9.31 15.21 -22.88
C LEU A 494 9.12 16.37 -23.86
N SER A 495 7.89 16.60 -24.30
CA SER A 495 7.59 17.63 -25.32
C SER A 495 7.66 19.04 -24.74
N GLY A 496 7.14 19.25 -23.53
CA GLY A 496 7.09 20.55 -22.89
C GLY A 496 8.43 21.06 -22.33
N LYS A 497 9.29 20.18 -21.80
CA LYS A 497 10.51 20.60 -21.08
C LYS A 497 11.81 20.08 -21.70
N ILE A 498 11.86 18.81 -22.12
CA ILE A 498 13.11 18.16 -22.55
C ILE A 498 13.47 18.50 -24.01
N ILE A 499 12.53 18.35 -24.96
CA ILE A 499 12.79 18.61 -26.38
C ILE A 499 13.26 20.05 -26.65
N PRO A 500 12.70 21.11 -26.01
CA PRO A 500 13.21 22.47 -26.15
C PRO A 500 14.69 22.59 -25.78
N HIS A 501 15.13 21.91 -24.71
CA HIS A 501 16.55 21.85 -24.32
C HIS A 501 17.39 21.10 -25.35
N LEU A 502 16.91 19.96 -25.85
CA LEU A 502 17.63 19.22 -26.89
C LEU A 502 17.85 20.05 -28.17
N ARG A 503 16.83 20.83 -28.57
CA ARG A 503 16.93 21.75 -29.71
C ARG A 503 17.96 22.86 -29.47
N SER A 504 18.15 23.34 -28.24
CA SER A 504 19.15 24.38 -27.95
C SER A 504 20.59 23.89 -28.06
N ILE A 505 20.81 22.57 -27.94
CA ILE A 505 22.13 21.94 -28.01
C ILE A 505 22.42 21.20 -29.33
N GLN A 506 21.46 21.15 -30.26
CA GLN A 506 21.52 20.35 -31.49
C GLN A 506 22.76 20.63 -32.37
N ALA A 507 23.37 21.81 -32.26
CA ALA A 507 24.62 22.16 -32.95
C ALA A 507 25.80 21.26 -32.50
N ASN A 508 25.83 20.88 -31.22
CA ASN A 508 26.71 19.85 -30.69
C ASN A 508 26.05 18.47 -30.85
N ILE A 509 26.21 17.89 -32.04
CA ILE A 509 25.54 16.63 -32.39
C ILE A 509 25.92 15.46 -31.47
N HIS A 510 27.15 15.42 -30.95
CA HIS A 510 27.57 14.34 -30.05
C HIS A 510 26.83 14.41 -28.70
N ASP A 511 26.70 15.61 -28.12
CA ASP A 511 25.96 15.82 -26.88
C ASP A 511 24.46 15.59 -27.07
N ALA A 512 23.91 16.09 -28.18
CA ALA A 512 22.51 15.88 -28.55
C ALA A 512 22.15 14.39 -28.72
N VAL A 513 22.99 13.60 -29.40
CA VAL A 513 22.79 12.14 -29.55
C VAL A 513 22.91 11.45 -28.20
N THR A 514 23.89 11.80 -27.38
CA THR A 514 24.10 11.18 -26.05
C THR A 514 22.91 11.42 -25.12
N ARG A 515 22.34 12.63 -25.13
CA ARG A 515 21.16 12.96 -24.33
C ARG A 515 19.89 12.31 -24.88
N ALA A 516 19.74 12.21 -26.19
CA ALA A 516 18.63 11.47 -26.81
C ALA A 516 18.63 9.99 -26.39
N GLU A 517 19.80 9.34 -26.34
CA GLU A 517 19.93 7.96 -25.86
C GLU A 517 19.48 7.81 -24.40
N ARG A 518 19.80 8.78 -23.54
CA ARG A 518 19.37 8.75 -22.13
C ARG A 518 17.86 8.83 -21.99
N ILE A 519 17.20 9.61 -22.82
CA ILE A 519 15.73 9.69 -22.86
C ILE A 519 15.15 8.35 -23.28
N ILE A 520 15.64 7.76 -24.37
CA ILE A 520 15.13 6.47 -24.87
C ILE A 520 15.35 5.36 -23.84
N ALA A 521 16.51 5.34 -23.19
CA ALA A 521 16.78 4.41 -22.10
C ALA A 521 15.84 4.60 -20.89
N SER A 522 15.36 5.83 -20.63
CA SER A 522 14.43 6.11 -19.53
C SER A 522 12.99 5.65 -19.79
N VAL A 523 12.58 5.55 -21.06
CA VAL A 523 11.25 5.10 -21.49
C VAL A 523 11.22 3.61 -21.92
N SER A 524 12.37 2.93 -21.80
CA SER A 524 12.52 1.52 -22.15
C SER A 524 11.67 0.61 -21.28
N GLY A 525 10.98 -0.34 -21.91
CA GLY A 525 10.03 -1.25 -21.27
C GLY A 525 8.61 -0.67 -21.13
N VAL A 526 8.39 0.60 -21.46
CA VAL A 526 7.07 1.24 -21.51
C VAL A 526 6.71 1.64 -22.94
N TRP A 527 7.55 2.47 -23.57
CA TRP A 527 7.33 2.99 -24.93
C TRP A 527 8.44 2.62 -25.93
N SER A 528 9.58 2.12 -25.45
CA SER A 528 10.69 1.69 -26.31
C SER A 528 11.22 0.31 -25.91
N GLY A 529 11.85 -0.38 -26.86
CA GLY A 529 12.52 -1.67 -26.67
C GLY A 529 11.79 -2.88 -27.28
N PRO A 530 12.42 -4.08 -27.23
CA PRO A 530 12.04 -5.23 -28.05
C PRO A 530 10.65 -5.83 -27.80
N GLY A 531 10.00 -5.46 -26.68
CA GLY A 531 8.70 -5.98 -26.26
C GLY A 531 7.52 -5.03 -26.46
N VAL A 532 7.74 -3.83 -27.02
CA VAL A 532 6.69 -2.83 -27.26
C VAL A 532 6.10 -3.03 -28.66
N THR A 533 4.77 -3.13 -28.77
CA THR A 533 4.06 -3.35 -30.04
C THR A 533 4.26 -2.20 -31.03
N ARG A 534 3.97 -2.48 -32.31
CA ARG A 534 4.13 -1.51 -33.43
C ARG A 534 3.25 -0.26 -33.30
N GLU A 535 2.14 -0.36 -32.57
CA GLU A 535 1.28 0.77 -32.21
C GLU A 535 1.98 1.61 -31.13
N HIS A 536 2.97 2.38 -31.57
CA HIS A 536 3.65 3.36 -30.74
C HIS A 536 2.66 4.48 -30.39
N SER A 537 2.78 5.02 -29.17
CA SER A 537 1.98 6.18 -28.77
C SER A 537 2.26 7.33 -29.74
N PRO A 538 1.23 7.99 -30.32
CA PRO A 538 1.44 9.13 -31.22
C PRO A 538 2.17 10.28 -30.53
N LYS A 539 2.15 10.32 -29.19
CA LYS A 539 2.86 11.31 -28.37
C LYS A 539 4.38 11.09 -28.32
N MET A 540 4.89 9.99 -28.87
CA MET A 540 6.32 9.77 -29.08
C MET A 540 6.85 10.45 -30.36
N GLN A 541 5.95 10.87 -31.27
CA GLN A 541 6.33 11.48 -32.55
C GLN A 541 7.30 12.67 -32.41
N PRO A 542 7.15 13.59 -31.43
CA PRO A 542 8.09 14.70 -31.26
C PRO A 542 9.54 14.25 -31.04
N LEU A 543 9.77 13.10 -30.40
CA LEU A 543 11.10 12.54 -30.20
C LEU A 543 11.63 11.93 -31.50
N VAL A 544 10.79 11.20 -32.25
CA VAL A 544 11.15 10.65 -33.56
C VAL A 544 11.54 11.79 -34.52
N ASP A 545 10.71 12.83 -34.61
CA ASP A 545 10.99 14.02 -35.43
C ASP A 545 12.32 14.67 -35.07
N TYR A 546 12.62 14.75 -33.78
CA TYR A 546 13.90 15.28 -33.30
C TYR A 546 15.09 14.39 -33.73
N LEU A 547 14.97 13.06 -33.63
CA LEU A 547 16.00 12.14 -34.12
C LEU A 547 16.23 12.27 -35.63
N LEU A 548 15.15 12.45 -36.41
CA LEU A 548 15.25 12.68 -37.86
C LEU A 548 15.93 14.01 -38.18
N ILE A 549 15.71 15.06 -37.39
CA ILE A 549 16.45 16.33 -37.50
C ILE A 549 17.94 16.09 -37.26
N LEU A 550 18.32 15.35 -36.20
CA LEU A 550 19.71 14.98 -35.95
C LEU A 550 20.32 14.17 -37.09
N GLY A 551 19.57 13.22 -37.66
CA GLY A 551 19.97 12.46 -38.84
C GLY A 551 20.29 13.35 -40.04
N LYS A 552 19.42 14.33 -40.34
CA LYS A 552 19.64 15.31 -41.43
C LYS A 552 20.85 16.21 -41.18
N ILE A 553 21.09 16.63 -39.93
CA ILE A 553 22.27 17.41 -39.56
C ILE A 553 23.55 16.58 -39.79
N LEU A 554 23.52 15.30 -39.40
CA LEU A 554 24.65 14.39 -39.60
C LEU A 554 24.90 14.13 -41.09
N GLU A 555 23.85 13.93 -41.88
CA GLU A 555 23.94 13.72 -43.34
C GLU A 555 24.56 14.95 -44.03
N LYS A 556 24.12 16.16 -43.69
CA LYS A 556 24.72 17.39 -44.23
C LYS A 556 26.21 17.50 -43.91
N LYS A 557 26.63 17.12 -42.69
CA LYS A 557 28.05 17.09 -42.31
C LYS A 557 28.83 16.03 -43.09
N HIS A 558 28.24 14.85 -43.28
CA HIS A 558 28.82 13.75 -44.04
C HIS A 558 29.06 14.11 -45.51
N VAL A 559 28.06 14.72 -46.17
CA VAL A 559 28.15 15.16 -47.58
C VAL A 559 29.15 16.30 -47.76
N SER A 560 29.37 17.12 -46.73
CA SER A 560 30.33 18.24 -46.77
C SER A 560 31.80 17.81 -46.69
N GLY A 561 32.11 16.51 -46.68
CA GLY A 561 33.47 15.98 -46.78
C GLY A 561 34.33 16.09 -45.52
N ALA A 562 33.75 16.46 -44.37
CA ALA A 562 34.41 16.47 -43.06
C ALA A 562 34.45 15.05 -42.46
N THR A 563 34.95 14.05 -43.20
CA THR A 563 34.88 12.64 -42.81
C THR A 563 35.81 12.33 -41.64
N GLY A 564 35.26 12.31 -40.42
CA GLY A 564 35.83 11.61 -39.28
C GLY A 564 35.18 10.23 -39.12
N THR A 565 35.93 9.24 -38.63
CA THR A 565 35.41 7.92 -38.20
C THR A 565 34.27 8.03 -37.16
N GLY A 566 34.13 9.19 -36.50
CA GLY A 566 33.08 9.49 -35.54
C GLY A 566 31.66 9.62 -36.12
N ASP A 567 31.50 10.04 -37.39
CA ASP A 567 30.17 10.25 -37.99
C ASP A 567 29.41 8.94 -38.18
N CYS A 568 30.10 7.89 -38.64
CA CYS A 568 29.51 6.54 -38.74
C CYS A 568 29.16 5.97 -37.36
N GLY A 569 29.91 6.33 -36.32
CA GLY A 569 29.60 5.97 -34.93
C GLY A 569 28.30 6.59 -34.43
N LEU A 570 28.10 7.88 -34.70
CA LEU A 570 26.87 8.60 -34.36
C LEU A 570 25.67 8.12 -35.19
N ALA A 571 25.87 7.84 -36.48
CA ALA A 571 24.82 7.27 -37.34
C ALA A 571 24.34 5.90 -36.83
N ARG A 572 25.25 5.05 -36.37
CA ARG A 572 24.91 3.76 -35.75
C ARG A 572 24.09 3.92 -34.47
N ARG A 573 24.45 4.89 -33.62
CA ARG A 573 23.70 5.23 -32.40
C ARG A 573 22.29 5.72 -32.74
N LEU A 574 22.14 6.62 -33.71
CA LEU A 574 20.83 7.08 -34.20
C LEU A 574 19.99 5.95 -34.80
N LYS A 575 20.61 5.07 -35.62
CA LYS A 575 19.95 3.87 -36.14
C LYS A 575 19.41 3.01 -35.00
N LYS A 576 20.23 2.73 -33.99
CA LYS A 576 19.84 1.92 -32.82
C LYS A 576 18.64 2.53 -32.08
N MET A 577 18.68 3.84 -31.84
CA MET A 577 17.58 4.56 -31.19
C MET A 577 16.26 4.46 -31.98
N LEU A 578 16.30 4.59 -33.32
CA LEU A 578 15.11 4.41 -34.16
C LEU A 578 14.59 2.97 -34.14
N VAL A 579 15.48 1.98 -34.09
CA VAL A 579 15.08 0.57 -33.91
C VAL A 579 14.40 0.36 -32.57
N GLU A 580 14.93 0.94 -31.49
CA GLU A 580 14.31 0.86 -30.15
C GLU A 580 12.92 1.54 -30.10
N LEU A 581 12.65 2.49 -31.00
CA LEU A 581 11.35 3.14 -31.18
C LEU A 581 10.45 2.47 -32.23
N ASN A 582 10.84 1.30 -32.76
CA ASN A 582 10.13 0.58 -33.84
C ASN A 582 10.05 1.34 -35.18
N GLU A 583 10.93 2.32 -35.40
CA GLU A 583 11.02 3.16 -36.61
C GLU A 583 11.94 2.53 -37.67
N TYR A 584 11.61 1.31 -38.11
CA TYR A 584 12.47 0.49 -38.96
C TYR A 584 12.73 1.06 -40.37
N ASP A 585 11.77 1.80 -40.94
CA ASP A 585 11.95 2.45 -42.25
C ASP A 585 12.97 3.58 -42.16
N HIS A 586 12.86 4.41 -41.12
CA HIS A 586 13.81 5.48 -40.83
C HIS A 586 15.21 4.92 -40.48
N ALA A 587 15.27 3.84 -39.70
CA ALA A 587 16.54 3.16 -39.39
C ALA A 587 17.22 2.58 -40.64
N ARG A 588 16.44 2.02 -41.59
CA ARG A 588 16.94 1.56 -42.90
C ARG A 588 17.45 2.72 -43.74
N ALA A 589 16.76 3.87 -43.73
CA ALA A 589 17.21 5.06 -44.44
C ALA A 589 18.60 5.51 -43.94
N ILE A 590 18.81 5.63 -42.63
CA ILE A 590 20.13 5.96 -42.04
C ILE A 590 21.18 4.92 -42.46
N SER A 591 20.84 3.63 -42.44
CA SER A 591 21.78 2.56 -42.82
C SER A 591 22.25 2.68 -44.28
N ARG A 592 21.34 3.09 -45.19
CA ARG A 592 21.67 3.33 -46.60
C ARG A 592 22.52 4.57 -46.79
N THR A 593 22.16 5.70 -46.16
CA THR A 593 22.88 6.97 -46.28
C THR A 593 24.34 6.86 -45.81
N PHE A 594 24.60 6.09 -44.74
CA PHE A 594 25.93 5.95 -44.14
C PHE A 594 26.63 4.61 -44.44
N ASN A 595 26.09 3.79 -45.35
CA ASN A 595 26.65 2.47 -45.73
C ASN A 595 26.93 1.53 -44.54
N LEU A 596 26.03 1.48 -43.55
CA LEU A 596 26.16 0.63 -42.36
C LEU A 596 25.79 -0.82 -42.71
N LYS A 597 26.73 -1.77 -42.56
CA LYS A 597 26.56 -3.19 -42.94
C LYS A 597 25.81 -4.05 -41.90
N GLU A 598 25.43 -3.48 -40.76
CA GLU A 598 24.81 -4.21 -39.66
C GLU A 598 23.31 -4.44 -39.91
N ALA A 599 22.79 -5.61 -39.55
CA ALA A 599 21.35 -5.91 -39.57
C ALA A 599 20.56 -5.01 -38.60
N LEU A 600 19.24 -4.90 -38.80
CA LEU A 600 18.34 -4.14 -37.92
C LEU A 600 18.11 -4.85 -36.59
#